data_AF-A0A355BJ23-F1
#
_entry.id   AF-A0A355BJ23-F1
#
_cell.length_a   1.000
_cell.length_b   1.000
_cell.length_c   1.000
_cell.angle_alpha   90.00
_cell.angle_beta   90.00
_cell.angle_gamma   90.00
#
_symmetry.space_group_name_H-M   'P 1'
#
loop_
_entity.id
_entity.type
_entity.pdbx_description
1 polymer ?
#
loop_
_entity_poly.entity_id
_entity_poly.type
_entity_poly.pdbx_seq_one_letter_code
_entity_poly.pdbx_strand_id
1 'polypeptide(L)'
;MTSSLLDSLQLTIVAMGIVFVALYALSLLMSALPNVVGREKKAATPKPQAQVVTTPQPESVQLASDDSNADSVETIAVIASAIAAYLGQAPEGLNIIAIRRIGSGLSPWALSVRRESVQN
;
A
#
# COMPACT_ATOMS: atom_id res chain seq x y z
N MET A 1 1.87 21.29 -42.59
CA MET A 1 1.31 20.14 -41.83
C MET A 1 2.39 19.18 -41.32
N THR A 2 3.52 19.00 -42.01
CA THR A 2 4.62 18.10 -41.57
C THR A 2 5.47 18.67 -40.43
N SER A 3 5.62 19.99 -40.33
CA SER A 3 6.42 20.66 -39.29
C SER A 3 5.88 20.43 -37.88
N SER A 4 4.55 20.45 -37.71
CA SER A 4 3.90 20.29 -36.41
C SER A 4 4.09 18.88 -35.80
N LEU A 5 4.26 17.86 -36.65
CA LEU A 5 4.57 16.50 -36.19
C LEU A 5 5.99 16.45 -35.61
N LEU A 6 6.95 17.12 -36.26
CA LEU A 6 8.32 17.18 -35.77
C LEU A 6 8.43 17.96 -34.46
N ASP A 7 7.69 19.07 -34.33
CA ASP A 7 7.62 19.85 -33.09
C ASP A 7 7.03 19.03 -31.92
N SER A 8 5.96 18.27 -32.18
CA SER A 8 5.35 17.41 -31.16
C SER A 8 6.27 16.25 -30.76
N LEU A 9 7.02 15.68 -31.71
CA LEU A 9 8.00 14.63 -31.44
C LEU A 9 9.15 15.17 -30.59
N GLN A 10 9.65 16.36 -30.89
CA GLN A 10 10.70 17.00 -30.09
C GLN A 10 10.21 17.32 -28.68
N LEU A 11 8.98 17.79 -28.54
CA LEU A 11 8.38 18.08 -27.23
C LEU A 11 8.27 16.81 -26.36
N THR A 12 7.88 15.67 -26.93
CA THR A 12 7.79 14.41 -26.15
C THR A 12 9.15 13.96 -25.64
N ILE A 13 10.20 14.04 -26.45
CA ILE A 13 11.56 13.68 -26.05
C ILE A 13 12.06 14.60 -24.93
N VAL A 14 11.82 15.91 -25.07
CA VAL A 14 12.19 16.90 -24.05
C VAL A 14 11.41 16.68 -22.75
N ALA A 15 10.10 16.48 -22.84
CA ALA A 15 9.26 16.23 -21.68
C ALA A 15 9.65 14.92 -20.96
N MET A 16 9.93 13.85 -21.72
CA MET A 16 10.38 12.58 -21.15
C MET A 16 11.73 12.76 -20.42
N GLY A 17 12.67 13.47 -21.04
CA GLY A 17 13.94 13.81 -20.41
C GLY A 17 13.79 14.60 -19.11
N ILE A 18 12.95 15.65 -19.09
CA ILE A 18 12.70 16.47 -17.90
C ILE A 18 12.08 15.63 -16.78
N VAL A 19 11.11 14.76 -17.08
CA VAL A 19 10.50 13.86 -16.09
C VAL A 19 11.55 12.91 -15.51
N PHE A 20 12.43 12.36 -16.34
CA PHE A 20 13.51 11.49 -15.89
C PHE A 20 14.48 12.22 -14.96
N VAL A 21 14.87 13.46 -15.31
CA VAL A 21 15.71 14.33 -14.48
C VAL A 21 15.02 14.68 -13.16
N ALA A 22 13.72 14.99 -13.19
CA ALA A 22 12.96 15.30 -11.99
C ALA A 22 12.89 14.10 -11.03
N LEU A 23 12.64 12.88 -11.54
CA LEU A 23 12.66 11.66 -10.74
C LEU A 23 14.06 11.37 -10.19
N TYR A 24 15.10 11.57 -10.99
CA TYR A 24 16.48 11.41 -10.55
C TYR A 24 16.87 12.42 -9.46
N ALA A 25 16.45 13.68 -9.60
CA ALA A 25 16.66 14.72 -8.60
C ALA A 25 15.93 14.39 -7.28
N LEU A 26 14.69 13.91 -7.34
CA LEU A 26 13.96 13.44 -6.15
C LEU A 26 14.66 12.24 -5.50
N SER A 27 15.17 11.29 -6.30
CA SER A 27 15.94 10.15 -5.81
C SER A 27 17.23 10.58 -5.09
N LEU A 28 17.99 11.50 -5.69
CA LEU A 28 19.17 12.09 -5.08
C LEU A 28 18.85 12.85 -3.80
N LEU A 29 17.75 13.62 -3.79
CA LEU A 29 17.33 14.35 -2.61
C LEU A 29 17.02 13.36 -1.47
N MET A 30 16.23 12.32 -1.72
CA MET A 30 15.95 11.28 -0.73
C MET A 30 17.23 10.54 -0.25
N SER A 31 18.23 10.37 -1.12
CA SER A 31 19.52 9.78 -0.75
C SER A 31 20.43 10.75 0.00
N ALA A 32 20.30 12.05 -0.21
CA ALA A 32 21.10 13.08 0.45
C ALA A 32 20.56 13.44 1.83
N LEU A 33 19.23 13.35 2.03
CA LEU A 33 18.58 13.55 3.33
C LEU A 33 19.25 12.75 4.47
N PRO A 34 19.50 11.43 4.39
CA PRO A 34 20.16 10.68 5.45
C PRO A 34 21.64 11.09 5.65
N ASN A 35 22.29 11.61 4.61
CA ASN A 35 23.68 12.08 4.69
C ASN A 35 23.80 13.46 5.38
N VAL A 36 22.77 14.30 5.31
CA VAL A 36 22.73 15.62 5.97
C VAL A 36 22.08 15.56 7.36
N VAL A 37 21.13 14.64 7.58
CA VAL A 37 20.39 14.50 8.86
C VAL A 37 21.18 13.72 9.93
N GLY A 38 22.44 13.35 9.68
CA GLY A 38 23.34 12.91 10.74
C GLY A 38 22.78 11.77 11.60
N ARG A 39 22.19 10.74 10.98
CA ARG A 39 21.97 9.48 11.69
C ARG A 39 23.29 8.72 11.71
N GLU A 40 24.06 9.04 12.73
CA GLU A 40 25.04 8.20 13.40
C GLU A 40 24.82 6.71 13.03
N LYS A 41 25.82 6.17 12.35
CA LYS A 41 26.09 4.76 12.06
C LYS A 41 25.31 3.80 12.97
N LYS A 42 24.36 3.05 12.40
CA LYS A 42 24.20 1.65 12.82
C LYS A 42 24.60 0.77 11.65
N ALA A 43 25.79 0.22 11.82
CA ALA A 43 26.47 -0.68 10.92
C ALA A 43 25.53 -1.69 10.28
N ALA A 44 25.83 -1.98 9.02
CA ALA A 44 25.47 -3.22 8.38
C ALA A 44 25.83 -4.40 9.32
N THR A 45 24.80 -5.03 9.89
CA THR A 45 24.93 -6.40 10.38
C THR A 45 24.54 -7.30 9.22
N PRO A 46 25.44 -8.16 8.71
CA PRO A 46 25.13 -9.14 7.68
C PRO A 46 24.04 -10.11 8.14
N LYS A 47 23.19 -10.53 7.20
CA LYS A 47 22.23 -11.64 7.27
C LYS A 47 22.45 -12.60 8.46
N PRO A 48 21.53 -12.67 9.42
CA PRO A 48 21.42 -13.84 10.27
C PRO A 48 21.09 -15.04 9.40
N GLN A 49 22.03 -15.97 9.36
CA GLN A 49 21.85 -17.31 8.83
C GLN A 49 20.62 -17.94 9.50
N ALA A 50 19.82 -18.62 8.70
CA ALA A 50 18.74 -19.46 9.18
C ALA A 50 19.30 -20.53 10.14
N GLN A 51 19.13 -20.29 11.44
CA GLN A 51 19.07 -21.31 12.47
C GLN A 51 17.81 -21.03 13.29
N VAL A 52 16.69 -21.58 12.84
CA VAL A 52 15.50 -21.70 13.67
C VAL A 52 15.58 -23.07 14.33
N VAL A 53 16.12 -23.05 15.53
CA VAL A 53 16.05 -24.13 16.50
C VAL A 53 14.67 -24.05 17.17
N THR A 54 13.93 -25.16 17.10
CA THR A 54 12.89 -25.60 18.05
C THR A 54 11.70 -24.68 18.34
N THR A 55 10.57 -25.09 17.78
CA THR A 55 9.18 -24.94 18.24
C THR A 55 9.03 -25.05 19.76
N PRO A 56 8.21 -24.19 20.40
CA PRO A 56 7.10 -24.72 21.19
C PRO A 56 5.72 -24.35 20.64
N GLN A 57 4.86 -25.35 20.71
CA GLN A 57 3.49 -25.49 20.23
C GLN A 57 2.53 -24.42 20.82
N PRO A 58 1.46 -24.04 20.09
CA PRO A 58 0.65 -22.86 20.38
C PRO A 58 -0.31 -23.05 21.55
N GLU A 59 -0.46 -22.00 22.36
CA GLU A 59 -1.61 -21.87 23.26
C GLU A 59 -2.87 -21.63 22.42
N SER A 60 -3.70 -22.66 22.39
CA SER A 60 -5.04 -22.67 21.82
C SER A 60 -5.95 -21.71 22.58
N VAL A 61 -6.07 -20.47 22.10
CA VAL A 61 -7.27 -19.67 22.37
C VAL A 61 -8.30 -20.07 21.33
N GLN A 62 -9.29 -20.83 21.79
CA GLN A 62 -10.45 -21.30 21.06
C GLN A 62 -11.32 -20.10 20.66
N LEU A 63 -10.94 -19.43 19.57
CA LEU A 63 -11.83 -18.55 18.83
C LEU A 63 -12.75 -19.44 18.01
N ALA A 64 -14.05 -19.28 18.21
CA ALA A 64 -15.07 -19.92 17.42
C ALA A 64 -14.75 -19.73 15.93
N SER A 65 -14.32 -20.83 15.29
CA SER A 65 -14.17 -20.93 13.85
C SER A 65 -15.54 -20.84 13.21
N ASP A 66 -16.00 -19.61 13.02
CA ASP A 66 -17.00 -19.32 12.00
C ASP A 66 -16.20 -19.21 10.69
N ASP A 67 -16.30 -20.23 9.84
CA ASP A 67 -15.61 -20.37 8.54
C ASP A 67 -15.86 -19.20 7.57
N SER A 68 -16.74 -18.26 7.95
CA SER A 68 -16.96 -16.96 7.28
C SER A 68 -15.91 -15.88 7.63
N ASN A 69 -14.99 -16.15 8.57
CA ASN A 69 -14.00 -15.16 9.01
C ASN A 69 -12.72 -15.12 8.18
N ALA A 70 -12.38 -16.14 7.40
CA ALA A 70 -11.12 -16.15 6.64
C ALA A 70 -11.03 -14.96 5.66
N ASP A 71 -12.10 -14.69 4.91
CA ASP A 71 -12.20 -13.53 4.02
C ASP A 71 -12.17 -12.19 4.78
N SER A 72 -12.59 -12.21 6.04
CA SER A 72 -12.52 -11.04 6.91
C SER A 72 -11.09 -10.79 7.42
N VAL A 73 -10.26 -11.82 7.59
CA VAL A 73 -8.87 -11.68 8.08
C VAL A 73 -8.00 -10.87 7.12
N GLU A 74 -8.08 -11.12 5.81
CA GLU A 74 -7.32 -10.34 4.82
C GLU A 74 -7.74 -8.86 4.85
N THR A 75 -9.04 -8.59 4.92
CA THR A 75 -9.57 -7.23 5.02
C THR A 75 -9.10 -6.54 6.31
N ILE A 76 -9.12 -7.26 7.44
CA ILE A 76 -8.62 -6.77 8.73
C ILE A 76 -7.14 -6.45 8.63
N ALA A 77 -6.32 -7.32 8.03
CA ALA A 77 -4.88 -7.12 7.89
C ALA A 77 -4.53 -5.90 7.02
N VAL A 78 -5.21 -5.72 5.88
CA VAL A 78 -4.99 -4.56 5.00
C VAL A 78 -5.42 -3.26 5.69
N ILE A 79 -6.58 -3.25 6.35
CA ILE A 79 -7.06 -2.07 7.09
C ILE A 79 -6.13 -1.74 8.26
N ALA A 80 -5.73 -2.74 9.05
CA ALA A 80 -4.80 -2.57 10.16
C ALA A 80 -3.44 -2.05 9.67
N SER A 81 -2.93 -2.59 8.55
CA SER A 81 -1.69 -2.13 7.93
C SER A 81 -1.78 -0.66 7.49
N ALA A 82 -2.88 -0.26 6.86
CA ALA A 82 -3.11 1.12 6.43
C ALA A 82 -3.16 2.09 7.63
N ILE A 83 -3.85 1.71 8.72
CA ILE A 83 -3.95 2.51 9.94
C ILE A 83 -2.58 2.59 10.64
N ALA A 84 -1.86 1.47 10.74
CA ALA A 84 -0.51 1.41 11.31
C ALA A 84 0.47 2.30 10.55
N ALA A 85 0.44 2.27 9.22
CA ALA A 85 1.26 3.13 8.37
C ALA A 85 0.91 4.62 8.53
N TYR A 86 -0.38 4.95 8.65
CA TYR A 86 -0.83 6.34 8.85
C TYR A 86 -0.43 6.90 10.22
N LEU A 87 -0.53 6.09 11.27
CA LEU A 87 -0.20 6.49 12.64
C LEU A 87 1.29 6.35 12.96
N GLY A 88 2.08 5.71 12.10
CA GLY A 88 3.49 5.37 12.37
C GLY A 88 3.66 4.40 13.54
N GLN A 89 2.62 3.64 13.88
CA GLN A 89 2.59 2.73 15.03
C GLN A 89 2.58 1.28 14.57
N ALA A 90 3.17 0.37 15.37
CA ALA A 90 3.16 -1.06 15.08
C ALA A 90 1.73 -1.64 15.13
N PRO A 91 1.41 -2.68 14.33
CA PRO A 91 0.08 -3.28 14.24
C PRO A 91 -0.38 -3.96 15.55
N GLU A 92 0.56 -4.31 16.44
CA GLU A 92 0.30 -4.97 17.74
C GLU A 92 -0.54 -4.12 18.72
N GLY A 93 -0.69 -2.81 18.48
CA GLY A 93 -1.50 -1.92 19.30
C GLY A 93 -2.93 -1.70 18.80
N LEU A 94 -3.34 -2.36 17.71
CA LEU A 94 -4.63 -2.12 17.04
C LEU A 94 -5.57 -3.31 17.25
N ASN A 95 -6.67 -3.10 17.97
CA ASN A 95 -7.73 -4.08 18.13
C ASN A 95 -9.00 -3.66 17.37
N ILE A 96 -9.43 -4.48 16.42
CA ILE A 96 -10.60 -4.21 15.58
C ILE A 96 -11.74 -5.12 16.06
N ILE A 97 -12.75 -4.53 16.70
CA ILE A 97 -13.82 -5.27 17.39
C ILE A 97 -14.90 -5.78 16.43
N ALA A 98 -15.28 -4.98 15.42
CA ALA A 98 -16.30 -5.37 14.47
C ALA A 98 -16.17 -4.59 13.16
N ILE A 99 -16.26 -5.31 12.04
CA ILE A 99 -16.41 -4.73 10.71
C ILE A 99 -17.80 -5.07 10.22
N ARG A 100 -18.65 -4.06 10.07
CA ARG A 100 -19.99 -4.21 9.48
C ARG A 100 -20.03 -3.56 8.11
N ARG A 101 -20.20 -4.37 7.08
CA ARG A 101 -20.43 -3.88 5.72
C ARG A 101 -21.87 -3.37 5.61
N ILE A 102 -22.05 -2.06 5.60
CA ILE A 102 -23.35 -1.45 5.33
C ILE A 102 -23.64 -1.50 3.82
N GLY A 103 -24.76 -2.10 3.42
CA GLY A 103 -25.13 -2.28 2.01
C GLY A 103 -24.76 -3.66 1.44
N SER A 104 -25.49 -4.68 1.86
CA SER A 104 -25.42 -6.04 1.30
C SER A 104 -26.48 -6.20 0.21
N GLY A 105 -26.09 -6.06 -1.05
CA GLY A 105 -26.92 -6.51 -2.16
C GLY A 105 -26.58 -5.89 -3.49
N LEU A 106 -26.32 -4.58 -3.54
CA LEU A 106 -25.93 -3.90 -4.77
C LEU A 106 -24.91 -2.82 -4.45
N SER A 107 -23.79 -2.82 -5.18
CA SER A 107 -22.85 -1.71 -5.18
C SER A 107 -23.60 -0.40 -5.48
N PRO A 108 -23.23 0.75 -4.88
CA PRO A 108 -23.78 2.06 -5.25
C PRO A 108 -23.73 2.31 -6.77
N TRP A 109 -22.70 1.77 -7.44
CA TRP A 109 -22.56 1.77 -8.89
C TRP A 109 -23.63 0.91 -9.59
N ALA A 110 -23.92 -0.29 -9.08
CA ALA A 110 -24.97 -1.15 -9.60
C ALA A 110 -26.37 -0.55 -9.40
N LEU A 111 -26.59 0.20 -8.32
CA LEU A 111 -27.81 0.97 -8.11
C LEU A 111 -27.92 2.18 -9.05
N SER A 112 -26.80 2.84 -9.38
CA SER A 112 -26.79 3.98 -10.30
C SER A 112 -27.17 3.59 -11.73
N VAL A 113 -26.62 2.49 -12.26
CA VAL A 113 -26.97 1.96 -13.58
C VAL A 113 -28.45 1.58 -13.67
N ARG A 114 -28.99 0.94 -12.63
CA ARG A 114 -30.40 0.56 -12.57
C ARG A 114 -31.34 1.78 -12.54
N ARG A 115 -30.92 2.89 -11.94
CA ARG A 115 -31.70 4.14 -11.94
C ARG A 115 -31.73 4.78 -13.32
N GLU A 116 -30.62 4.72 -14.05
CA GLU A 116 -30.51 5.29 -15.38
C GLU A 116 -31.31 4.48 -16.42
N SER A 117 -31.33 3.14 -16.31
CA SER A 117 -32.08 2.27 -17.23
C SER A 117 -33.61 2.36 -17.09
N VAL A 118 -34.13 3.00 -16.03
CA VAL A 118 -35.58 3.16 -15.80
C VAL A 118 -36.07 4.55 -16.25
N GLN A 119 -35.15 5.50 -16.48
CA GLN A 119 -35.48 6.86 -16.94
C GLN A 119 -35.37 7.05 -18.46
N ASN A 120 -34.87 6.07 -19.20
CA ASN A 120 -34.76 6.08 -20.65
C ASN A 120 -35.68 5.01 -21.27
#